data_AF-A0A0C3HLB3-F1
#
_entry.id   AF-A0A0C3HLB3-F1
#
_cell.length_a   1.000
_cell.length_b   1.000
_cell.length_c   1.000
_cell.angle_alpha   90.00
_cell.angle_beta   90.00
_cell.angle_gamma   90.00
#
_symmetry.space_group_name_H-M   'P 1'
#
loop_
_entity.id
_entity.type
_entity.pdbx_description
1 polymer ?
#
loop_
_entity_poly.entity_id
_entity_poly.type
_entity_poly.pdbx_seq_one_letter_code
_entity_poly.pdbx_strand_id
1 'polypeptide(L)'
;MEQSANFIPLGAVKGRLPFDQPETPEKPPKVIGTTKEERKRIAREIRLAARKEKKKIKSDAKKQRKQNAIMHRRMTRNNEKYSKNKDRNQQRAIDLERHKIRLEAVKQAERLAAKYDPSGKTFNVGEVTVLEDGRVRSKERMRIAEEQKVQREKEKKAAKEAKQAALELKEAKKAAKASGQDPAIALKGIGPEHLAQIQGVKHISNTQKRKQALYAPKPVPPKPVLPERISLPEGEENMIALWNITDEDILKRLANVKRKKGQERAAFKTQQRKEKIFRRAMKTKKKQAINRGEDFDPEQAAKEILEEQKMRQSNRSKSKVTSGDESDWDSDSDSDSDSDSDSDSSSNSDTSSDSGSDADSEVSEVKAQSQKTTKSKKRQTSDVTNRDEVTTEEPKAKRMKKSKDSSSADDKADQTSVAAGTDGSSKSKKQSKSTPAPSSGLHPTPEAVKKIVQKEKVRVKNAKKREEKIAKIFEEAEKTQSKPKKRKRSKGQEENDRTEDAKPEKSRKKKVKVEEPVATPNEPTNGAEQWNPDALTGDEVRKAKFLRLLGAGKSDETRLSSKHKSQINSASISKIQSELERQYEAGMKLKHGGSKRRGIGA
;
A
#
# COMPACT_ATOMS: atom_id res chain seq x y z
N MET A 1 45.22 39.43 16.24
CA MET A 1 45.26 38.08 16.81
C MET A 1 44.92 37.09 15.70
N GLU A 2 45.94 36.75 14.92
CA GLU A 2 45.85 35.84 13.78
C GLU A 2 45.84 34.41 14.32
N GLN A 3 44.70 33.73 14.22
CA GLN A 3 44.58 32.34 14.60
C GLN A 3 45.14 31.49 13.46
N SER A 4 46.28 30.87 13.75
CA SER A 4 47.02 29.95 12.90
C SER A 4 46.11 28.87 12.31
N ALA A 5 46.02 28.87 10.98
CA ALA A 5 45.41 27.80 10.23
C ALA A 5 46.14 26.49 10.56
N ASN A 6 45.40 25.49 11.05
CA ASN A 6 45.87 24.13 11.26
C ASN A 6 46.28 23.52 9.90
N PHE A 7 47.54 23.75 9.53
CA PHE A 7 48.22 23.13 8.41
C PHE A 7 48.34 21.64 8.69
N ILE A 8 47.46 20.83 8.10
CA ILE A 8 47.62 19.37 8.06
C ILE A 8 48.68 19.08 7.00
N PRO A 9 49.90 18.64 7.36
CA PRO A 9 50.94 18.37 6.38
C PRO A 9 50.53 17.18 5.52
N LEU A 10 50.10 17.48 4.30
CA LEU A 10 49.92 16.47 3.26
C LEU A 10 51.32 15.98 2.84
N GLY A 11 51.72 14.82 3.37
CA GLY A 11 52.70 13.97 2.71
C GLY A 11 54.16 14.16 3.10
N ALA A 12 54.49 13.99 4.38
CA ALA A 12 55.79 13.42 4.74
C ALA A 12 55.69 11.88 4.70
N VAL A 13 55.62 11.30 3.50
CA VAL A 13 55.80 9.84 3.29
C VAL A 13 57.29 9.52 3.39
N LYS A 14 57.91 9.79 4.55
CA LYS A 14 59.24 9.28 4.89
C LYS A 14 59.05 7.95 5.59
N GLY A 15 59.08 6.89 4.79
CA GLY A 15 58.96 5.52 5.27
C GLY A 15 58.10 4.69 4.33
N ARG A 16 58.64 4.37 3.14
CA ARG A 16 58.29 3.09 2.52
C ARG A 16 58.78 2.02 3.50
N LEU A 17 57.91 1.63 4.43
CA LEU A 17 58.08 0.36 5.10
C LEU A 17 58.10 -0.70 3.98
N PRO A 18 59.19 -1.47 3.83
CA PRO A 18 59.26 -2.50 2.82
C PRO A 18 58.09 -3.46 3.05
N PHE A 19 57.19 -3.53 2.07
CA PHE A 19 56.00 -4.39 2.05
C PHE A 19 56.36 -5.89 2.04
N ASP A 20 57.65 -6.22 2.00
CA ASP A 20 58.23 -7.57 1.91
C ASP A 20 59.03 -8.00 3.15
N GLN A 21 58.70 -7.48 4.35
CA GLN A 21 59.08 -8.23 5.55
C GLN A 21 58.01 -9.30 5.78
N PRO A 22 58.31 -10.60 5.56
CA PRO A 22 57.40 -11.65 5.98
C PRO A 22 57.23 -11.49 7.48
N GLU A 23 56.03 -11.14 7.93
CA GLU A 23 55.68 -11.19 9.34
C GLU A 23 56.10 -12.58 9.81
N THR A 24 57.20 -12.65 10.57
CA THR A 24 57.64 -13.91 11.15
C THR A 24 56.43 -14.50 11.86
N PRO A 25 55.99 -15.71 11.51
CA PRO A 25 54.76 -16.26 12.06
C PRO A 25 54.94 -16.31 13.57
N GLU A 26 54.27 -15.40 14.28
CA GLU A 26 54.31 -15.36 15.73
C GLU A 26 54.01 -16.77 16.21
N LYS A 27 54.97 -17.34 16.94
CA LYS A 27 54.92 -18.73 17.40
C LYS A 27 53.53 -18.96 18.02
N PRO A 28 52.78 -20.00 17.60
CA PRO A 28 51.44 -20.21 18.09
C PRO A 28 51.47 -20.23 19.62
N PRO A 29 50.56 -19.50 20.29
CA PRO A 29 50.59 -19.38 21.75
C PRO A 29 50.68 -20.78 22.37
N LYS A 30 51.65 -20.97 23.29
CA LYS A 30 51.90 -22.24 23.95
C LYS A 30 50.57 -22.81 24.44
N VAL A 31 50.26 -24.03 23.98
CA VAL A 31 48.96 -24.65 24.16
C VAL A 31 48.71 -24.92 25.65
N ILE A 32 47.89 -24.06 26.27
CA ILE A 32 47.49 -24.17 27.68
C ILE A 32 46.52 -25.36 27.79
N GLY A 33 46.94 -26.41 28.51
CA GLY A 33 46.16 -27.62 28.78
C GLY A 33 47.08 -28.79 29.14
N THR A 34 46.85 -29.40 30.30
CA THR A 34 47.71 -30.46 30.87
C THR A 34 47.47 -31.80 30.18
N THR A 35 46.23 -32.05 29.73
CA THR A 35 45.84 -33.28 29.03
C THR A 35 45.44 -33.03 27.57
N LYS A 36 45.56 -34.05 26.71
CA LYS A 36 45.16 -33.98 25.29
C LYS A 36 43.67 -33.67 25.11
N GLU A 37 42.84 -34.03 26.09
CA GLU A 37 41.39 -33.76 26.06
C GLU A 37 41.07 -32.31 26.40
N GLU A 38 41.73 -31.73 27.41
CA GLU A 38 41.60 -30.31 27.76
C GLU A 38 41.96 -29.42 26.57
N ARG A 39 43.06 -29.72 25.88
CA ARG A 39 43.46 -28.99 24.66
C ARG A 39 42.39 -29.04 23.57
N LYS A 40 41.72 -30.19 23.39
CA LYS A 40 40.60 -30.35 22.45
C LYS A 40 39.36 -29.55 22.89
N ARG A 41 39.05 -29.50 24.19
CA ARG A 41 37.92 -28.71 24.73
C ARG A 41 38.16 -27.21 24.56
N ILE A 42 39.33 -26.72 24.94
CA ILE A 42 39.75 -25.31 24.78
C ILE A 42 39.74 -24.91 23.31
N ALA A 43 40.28 -25.76 22.41
CA ALA A 43 40.24 -25.49 20.98
C ALA A 43 38.81 -25.44 20.41
N ARG A 44 37.89 -26.29 20.90
CA ARG A 44 36.47 -26.23 20.51
C ARG A 44 35.81 -24.95 21.03
N GLU A 45 36.09 -24.55 22.27
CA GLU A 45 35.57 -23.34 22.87
C GLU A 45 36.04 -22.08 22.13
N ILE A 46 37.33 -21.96 21.84
CA ILE A 46 37.90 -20.87 21.03
C ILE A 46 37.23 -20.82 19.64
N ARG A 47 37.05 -21.98 18.98
CA ARG A 47 36.33 -22.04 17.69
C ARG A 47 34.88 -21.59 17.80
N LEU A 48 34.18 -21.96 18.88
CA LEU A 48 32.80 -21.54 19.11
C LEU A 48 32.71 -20.04 19.43
N ALA A 49 33.64 -19.50 20.23
CA ALA A 49 33.76 -18.08 20.53
C ALA A 49 34.03 -17.27 19.25
N ALA A 50 35.02 -17.66 18.45
CA ALA A 50 35.31 -17.02 17.16
C ALA A 50 34.13 -17.11 16.18
N ARG A 51 33.35 -18.21 16.18
CA ARG A 51 32.12 -18.31 15.39
C ARG A 51 31.03 -17.35 15.90
N LYS A 52 30.86 -17.20 17.21
CA LYS A 52 29.91 -16.25 17.82
C LYS A 52 30.32 -14.80 17.50
N GLU A 53 31.60 -14.47 17.63
CA GLU A 53 32.15 -13.15 17.32
C GLU A 53 32.00 -12.80 15.84
N LYS A 54 32.36 -13.71 14.91
CA LYS A 54 32.11 -13.52 13.48
C LYS A 54 30.63 -13.32 13.15
N LYS A 55 29.73 -14.00 13.85
CA LYS A 55 28.27 -13.78 13.71
C LYS A 55 27.87 -12.38 14.20
N LYS A 56 28.39 -11.92 15.35
CA LYS A 56 28.17 -10.57 15.89
C LYS A 56 28.68 -9.48 14.95
N ILE A 57 29.94 -9.56 14.50
CA ILE A 57 30.53 -8.62 13.54
C ILE A 57 29.70 -8.55 12.26
N LYS A 58 29.24 -9.71 11.73
CA LYS A 58 28.36 -9.74 10.55
C LYS A 58 26.99 -9.11 10.83
N SER A 59 26.39 -9.36 12.00
CA SER A 59 25.12 -8.74 12.35
C SER A 59 25.25 -7.23 12.53
N ASP A 60 26.34 -6.76 13.11
CA ASP A 60 26.56 -5.33 13.36
C ASP A 60 26.92 -4.58 12.08
N ALA A 61 27.76 -5.16 11.21
CA ALA A 61 27.99 -4.63 9.88
C ALA A 61 26.69 -4.54 9.06
N LYS A 62 25.77 -5.50 9.21
CA LYS A 62 24.44 -5.43 8.57
C LYS A 62 23.57 -4.32 9.18
N LYS A 63 23.60 -4.12 10.50
CA LYS A 63 22.91 -3.00 11.18
C LYS A 63 23.45 -1.65 10.73
N GLN A 64 24.77 -1.49 10.66
CA GLN A 64 25.44 -0.27 10.18
C GLN A 64 25.08 0.04 8.72
N ARG A 65 25.10 -0.97 7.82
CA ARG A 65 24.64 -0.77 6.43
C ARG A 65 23.19 -0.32 6.34
N LYS A 66 22.31 -0.88 7.19
CA LYS A 66 20.91 -0.44 7.28
C LYS A 66 20.80 1.00 7.80
N GLN A 67 21.55 1.36 8.84
CA GLN A 67 21.59 2.72 9.38
C GLN A 67 22.10 3.73 8.34
N ASN A 68 23.21 3.44 7.65
CA ASN A 68 23.73 4.29 6.58
C ASN A 68 22.73 4.43 5.43
N ALA A 69 22.02 3.35 5.06
CA ALA A 69 20.97 3.42 4.06
C ALA A 69 19.77 4.28 4.52
N ILE A 70 19.38 4.22 5.79
CA ILE A 70 18.34 5.10 6.37
C ILE A 70 18.82 6.56 6.39
N MET A 71 20.07 6.81 6.78
CA MET A 71 20.66 8.15 6.78
C MET A 71 20.70 8.75 5.37
N HIS A 72 21.15 7.99 4.37
CA HIS A 72 21.09 8.43 2.98
C HIS A 72 19.66 8.70 2.51
N ARG A 73 18.68 7.86 2.88
CA ARG A 73 17.27 8.12 2.58
C ARG A 73 16.77 9.39 3.26
N ARG A 74 17.15 9.66 4.51
CA ARG A 74 16.78 10.89 5.23
C ARG A 74 17.42 12.13 4.60
N MET A 75 18.70 12.07 4.25
CA MET A 75 19.42 13.17 3.60
C MET A 75 18.91 13.48 2.19
N THR A 76 18.52 12.45 1.42
CA THR A 76 18.00 12.64 0.05
C THR A 76 16.50 12.94 0.00
N ARG A 77 15.79 12.82 1.12
CA ARG A 77 14.36 13.16 1.19
C ARG A 77 14.23 14.68 1.22
N ASN A 78 13.58 15.25 0.21
CA ASN A 78 13.24 16.67 0.21
C ASN A 78 12.19 16.96 1.29
N ASN A 79 12.65 17.28 2.50
CA ASN A 79 11.80 17.49 3.68
C ASN A 79 10.77 18.61 3.47
N GLU A 80 11.11 19.67 2.74
CA GLU A 80 10.19 20.77 2.45
C GLU A 80 8.97 20.33 1.65
N LYS A 81 9.17 19.43 0.66
CA LYS A 81 8.05 18.90 -0.12
C LYS A 81 7.10 18.07 0.75
N TYR A 82 7.64 17.37 1.75
CA TYR A 82 6.83 16.55 2.65
C TYR A 82 6.13 17.39 3.72
N SER A 83 6.78 18.40 4.31
CA SER A 83 6.14 19.32 5.26
C SER A 83 5.01 20.09 4.60
N LYS A 84 5.26 20.75 3.46
CA LYS A 84 4.23 21.48 2.69
C LYS A 84 3.03 20.59 2.32
N ASN A 85 3.27 19.32 1.98
CA ASN A 85 2.19 18.38 1.67
C ASN A 85 1.45 17.88 2.93
N LYS A 86 2.13 17.76 4.06
CA LYS A 86 1.54 17.43 5.37
C LYS A 86 0.60 18.57 5.81
N ASP A 87 1.07 19.81 5.77
CA ASP A 87 0.31 21.00 6.18
C ASP A 87 -0.91 21.19 5.26
N ARG A 88 -0.73 21.04 3.94
CA ARG A 88 -1.86 21.07 2.99
C ARG A 88 -2.88 19.98 3.26
N ASN A 89 -2.46 18.77 3.62
CA ASN A 89 -3.38 17.68 3.95
C ASN A 89 -4.07 17.90 5.29
N GLN A 90 -3.36 18.52 6.26
CA GLN A 90 -3.92 18.93 7.54
C GLN A 90 -4.98 20.01 7.34
N GLN A 91 -4.68 21.06 6.57
CA GLN A 91 -5.65 22.10 6.21
C GLN A 91 -6.88 21.51 5.52
N ARG A 92 -6.68 20.60 4.56
CA ARG A 92 -7.81 19.91 3.92
C ARG A 92 -8.66 19.10 4.90
N ALA A 93 -8.04 18.45 5.87
CA ALA A 93 -8.77 17.70 6.89
C ALA A 93 -9.57 18.66 7.78
N ILE A 94 -8.98 19.81 8.14
CA ILE A 94 -9.65 20.88 8.87
C ILE A 94 -10.85 21.40 8.08
N ASP A 95 -10.66 21.78 6.81
CA ASP A 95 -11.72 22.33 5.96
C ASP A 95 -12.87 21.33 5.76
N LEU A 96 -12.57 20.04 5.59
CA LEU A 96 -13.57 18.98 5.46
C LEU A 96 -14.36 18.79 6.75
N GLU A 97 -13.71 18.79 7.91
CA GLU A 97 -14.39 18.68 9.20
C GLU A 97 -15.20 19.93 9.52
N ARG A 98 -14.66 21.13 9.24
CA ARG A 98 -15.39 22.40 9.35
C ARG A 98 -16.64 22.41 8.49
N HIS A 99 -16.54 21.99 7.23
CA HIS A 99 -17.68 21.86 6.33
C HIS A 99 -18.69 20.81 6.83
N LYS A 100 -18.22 19.70 7.41
CA LYS A 100 -19.08 18.69 8.03
C LYS A 100 -19.86 19.27 9.22
N ILE A 101 -19.19 20.00 10.13
CA ILE A 101 -19.80 20.69 11.26
C ILE A 101 -20.89 21.65 10.77
N ARG A 102 -20.59 22.47 9.76
CA ARG A 102 -21.58 23.40 9.16
C ARG A 102 -22.78 22.68 8.58
N LEU A 103 -22.57 21.58 7.84
CA LEU A 103 -23.68 20.79 7.30
C LEU A 103 -24.53 20.14 8.38
N GLU A 104 -23.91 19.64 9.45
CA GLU A 104 -24.58 19.05 10.60
C GLU A 104 -25.35 20.10 11.40
N ALA A 105 -24.81 21.30 11.57
CA ALA A 105 -25.51 22.44 12.17
C ALA A 105 -26.77 22.83 11.39
N VAL A 106 -26.69 22.92 10.05
CA VAL A 106 -27.89 23.16 9.22
C VAL A 106 -28.89 22.03 9.37
N LYS A 107 -28.46 20.76 9.43
CA LYS A 107 -29.37 19.63 9.64
C LYS A 107 -30.02 19.66 11.03
N GLN A 108 -29.28 20.05 12.05
CA GLN A 108 -29.82 20.20 13.41
C GLN A 108 -30.87 21.31 13.44
N ALA A 109 -30.58 22.46 12.84
CA ALA A 109 -31.54 23.55 12.67
C ALA A 109 -32.77 23.13 11.86
N GLU A 110 -32.61 22.39 10.74
CA GLU A 110 -33.72 21.82 9.96
C GLU A 110 -34.61 20.91 10.82
N ARG A 111 -34.02 20.04 11.66
CA ARG A 111 -34.77 19.16 12.57
C ARG A 111 -35.55 19.92 13.63
N LEU A 112 -34.96 20.97 14.20
CA LEU A 112 -35.65 21.84 15.16
C LEU A 112 -36.76 22.63 14.48
N ALA A 113 -36.49 23.21 13.30
CA ALA A 113 -37.48 23.89 12.48
C ALA A 113 -38.68 22.99 12.18
N ALA A 114 -38.47 21.73 11.78
CA ALA A 114 -39.57 20.80 11.55
C ALA A 114 -40.48 20.57 12.77
N LYS A 115 -39.98 20.74 14.00
CA LYS A 115 -40.77 20.62 15.24
C LYS A 115 -41.46 21.93 15.64
N TYR A 116 -40.76 23.06 15.53
CA TYR A 116 -41.21 24.34 16.09
C TYR A 116 -41.71 25.34 15.05
N ASP A 117 -41.13 25.37 13.85
CA ASP A 117 -41.47 26.30 12.76
C ASP A 117 -41.16 25.66 11.40
N PRO A 118 -42.10 24.94 10.78
CA PRO A 118 -41.87 24.25 9.50
C PRO A 118 -41.56 25.23 8.35
N SER A 119 -41.87 26.54 8.51
CA SER A 119 -41.47 27.55 7.54
C SER A 119 -39.95 27.76 7.48
N GLY A 120 -39.23 27.41 8.55
CA GLY A 120 -37.78 27.50 8.68
C GLY A 120 -37.24 28.93 8.86
N LYS A 121 -38.10 29.95 8.77
CA LYS A 121 -37.70 31.37 8.83
C LYS A 121 -37.00 31.71 10.14
N THR A 122 -37.52 31.23 11.26
CA THR A 122 -36.94 31.48 12.59
C THR A 122 -35.52 30.94 12.76
N PHE A 123 -35.17 29.88 12.03
CA PHE A 123 -33.85 29.24 12.09
C PHE A 123 -32.91 29.64 10.95
N ASN A 124 -33.35 30.55 10.07
CA ASN A 124 -32.67 30.90 8.82
C ASN A 124 -32.39 29.67 7.93
N VAL A 125 -33.34 28.72 7.92
CA VAL A 125 -33.33 27.57 7.01
C VAL A 125 -34.53 27.70 6.08
N GLY A 126 -34.39 27.31 4.81
CA GLY A 126 -35.54 27.30 3.89
C GLY A 126 -36.66 26.38 4.37
N GLU A 127 -37.86 26.54 3.82
CA GLU A 127 -39.05 25.77 4.20
C GLU A 127 -38.76 24.27 4.32
N VAL A 128 -39.15 23.67 5.43
CA VAL A 128 -38.76 22.33 5.83
C VAL A 128 -39.93 21.36 5.68
N THR A 129 -39.67 20.22 5.05
CA THR A 129 -40.64 19.14 4.88
C THR A 129 -40.12 17.86 5.55
N VAL A 130 -40.99 17.19 6.31
CA VAL A 130 -40.72 15.85 6.86
C VAL A 130 -41.14 14.82 5.80
N LEU A 131 -40.19 14.01 5.34
CA LEU A 131 -40.46 12.91 4.41
C LEU A 131 -41.12 11.74 5.14
N GLU A 132 -41.76 10.83 4.40
CA GLU A 132 -42.39 9.61 4.91
C GLU A 132 -41.42 8.75 5.75
N ASP A 133 -40.13 8.74 5.42
CA ASP A 133 -39.05 8.05 6.15
C ASP A 133 -38.73 8.68 7.54
N GLY A 134 -39.46 9.72 7.96
CA GLY A 134 -39.13 10.54 9.14
C GLY A 134 -37.90 11.45 8.96
N ARG A 135 -37.35 11.52 7.74
CA ARG A 135 -36.20 12.37 7.42
C ARG A 135 -36.64 13.79 7.12
N VAL A 136 -36.04 14.74 7.82
CA VAL A 136 -36.28 16.16 7.64
C VAL A 136 -35.38 16.73 6.53
N ARG A 137 -35.95 17.45 5.56
CA ARG A 137 -35.19 18.15 4.51
C ARG A 137 -35.85 19.49 4.16
N SER A 138 -35.02 20.50 3.88
CA SER A 138 -35.47 21.74 3.27
C SER A 138 -35.89 21.52 1.80
N LYS A 139 -36.94 22.24 1.36
CA LYS A 139 -37.41 22.23 -0.03
C LYS A 139 -36.32 22.64 -1.01
N GLU A 140 -35.46 23.58 -0.62
CA GLU A 140 -34.31 24.00 -1.42
C GLU A 140 -33.32 22.84 -1.64
N ARG A 141 -32.96 22.09 -0.60
CA ARG A 141 -32.10 20.90 -0.75
C ARG A 141 -32.74 19.82 -1.62
N MET A 142 -34.05 19.65 -1.56
CA MET A 142 -34.77 18.74 -2.45
C MET A 142 -34.68 19.20 -3.91
N ARG A 143 -34.93 20.48 -4.19
CA ARG A 143 -34.76 21.07 -5.54
C ARG A 143 -33.33 20.91 -6.07
N ILE A 144 -32.32 21.24 -5.27
CA ILE A 144 -30.91 21.06 -5.65
C ILE A 144 -30.60 19.59 -5.92
N ALA A 145 -31.12 18.66 -5.09
CA ALA A 145 -30.90 17.23 -5.29
C ALA A 145 -31.58 16.69 -6.56
N GLU A 146 -32.78 17.20 -6.90
CA GLU A 146 -33.48 16.90 -8.15
C GLU A 146 -32.73 17.45 -9.36
N GLU A 147 -32.28 18.71 -9.29
CA GLU A 147 -31.47 19.32 -10.34
C GLU A 147 -30.18 18.52 -10.58
N GLN A 148 -29.48 18.10 -9.51
CA GLN A 148 -28.30 17.24 -9.62
C GLN A 148 -28.62 15.86 -10.19
N LYS A 149 -29.79 15.27 -9.89
CA LYS A 149 -30.22 14.01 -10.51
C LYS A 149 -30.44 14.20 -12.01
N VAL A 150 -31.15 15.26 -12.41
CA VAL A 150 -31.39 15.61 -13.81
C VAL A 150 -30.08 15.86 -14.55
N GLN A 151 -29.14 16.60 -13.94
CA GLN A 151 -27.80 16.83 -14.50
C GLN A 151 -27.05 15.50 -14.67
N ARG A 152 -27.04 14.61 -13.67
CA ARG A 152 -26.41 13.28 -13.78
C ARG A 152 -27.06 12.40 -14.84
N GLU A 153 -28.36 12.49 -15.03
CA GLU A 153 -29.06 11.76 -16.09
C GLU A 153 -28.71 12.30 -17.48
N LYS A 154 -28.64 13.64 -17.63
CA LYS A 154 -28.15 14.29 -18.85
C LYS A 154 -26.71 13.87 -19.15
N GLU A 155 -25.81 13.91 -18.16
CA GLU A 155 -24.43 13.44 -18.31
C GLU A 155 -24.34 11.96 -18.67
N LYS A 156 -25.18 11.10 -18.07
CA LYS A 156 -25.24 9.67 -18.40
C LYS A 156 -25.75 9.43 -19.81
N LYS A 157 -26.75 10.21 -20.28
CA LYS A 157 -27.26 10.15 -21.65
C LYS A 157 -26.18 10.60 -22.63
N ALA A 158 -25.57 11.76 -22.41
CA ALA A 158 -24.44 12.25 -23.21
C ALA A 158 -23.26 11.27 -23.22
N ALA A 159 -22.95 10.62 -22.10
CA ALA A 159 -21.89 9.61 -22.05
C ALA A 159 -22.25 8.30 -22.78
N LYS A 160 -23.53 7.95 -22.89
CA LYS A 160 -23.98 6.80 -23.70
C LYS A 160 -23.94 7.14 -25.20
N GLU A 161 -24.42 8.32 -25.57
CA GLU A 161 -24.38 8.85 -26.93
C GLU A 161 -22.94 8.98 -27.42
N ALA A 162 -22.05 9.57 -26.63
CA ALA A 162 -20.62 9.65 -26.94
C ALA A 162 -19.96 8.27 -27.10
N LYS A 163 -20.42 7.25 -26.36
CA LYS A 163 -19.94 5.86 -26.53
C LYS A 163 -20.48 5.22 -27.81
N GLN A 164 -21.74 5.49 -28.17
CA GLN A 164 -22.34 5.01 -29.42
C GLN A 164 -21.64 5.66 -30.62
N ALA A 165 -21.48 6.98 -30.64
CA ALA A 165 -20.70 7.70 -31.63
C ALA A 165 -19.25 7.19 -31.76
N ALA A 166 -18.61 6.86 -30.65
CA ALA A 166 -17.26 6.28 -30.67
C ALA A 166 -17.22 4.84 -31.21
N LEU A 167 -18.29 4.05 -31.06
CA LEU A 167 -18.42 2.72 -31.65
C LEU A 167 -18.68 2.82 -33.15
N GLU A 168 -19.61 3.68 -33.57
CA GLU A 168 -19.90 3.95 -34.99
C GLU A 168 -18.64 4.43 -35.73
N LEU A 169 -17.86 5.33 -35.13
CA LEU A 169 -16.60 5.78 -35.73
C LEU A 169 -15.56 4.64 -35.82
N LYS A 170 -15.53 3.71 -34.86
CA LYS A 170 -14.67 2.52 -34.95
C LYS A 170 -15.13 1.56 -36.03
N GLU A 171 -16.42 1.37 -36.18
CA GLU A 171 -17.02 0.55 -37.24
C GLU A 171 -16.77 1.15 -38.62
N ALA A 172 -16.98 2.46 -38.80
CA ALA A 172 -16.67 3.19 -40.03
C ALA A 172 -15.18 3.09 -40.39
N LYS A 173 -14.28 3.23 -39.42
CA LYS A 173 -12.83 3.02 -39.64
C LYS A 173 -12.50 1.58 -40.03
N LYS A 174 -13.17 0.60 -39.43
CA LYS A 174 -12.97 -0.82 -39.75
C LYS A 174 -13.49 -1.14 -41.16
N ALA A 175 -14.63 -0.57 -41.55
CA ALA A 175 -15.22 -0.70 -42.88
C ALA A 175 -14.32 -0.05 -43.96
N ALA A 176 -13.84 1.17 -43.73
CA ALA A 176 -12.90 1.85 -44.63
C ALA A 176 -11.59 1.05 -44.81
N LYS A 177 -11.07 0.47 -43.71
CA LYS A 177 -9.90 -0.40 -43.78
C LYS A 177 -10.16 -1.69 -44.58
N ALA A 178 -11.38 -2.24 -44.52
CA ALA A 178 -11.76 -3.42 -45.28
C ALA A 178 -11.96 -3.13 -46.78
N SER A 179 -12.40 -1.92 -47.14
CA SER A 179 -12.58 -1.50 -48.54
C SER A 179 -11.31 -0.98 -49.22
N GLY A 180 -10.17 -0.94 -48.51
CA GLY A 180 -8.92 -0.39 -49.03
C GLY A 180 -8.94 1.13 -49.23
N GLN A 181 -9.98 1.83 -48.76
CA GLN A 181 -10.05 3.28 -48.83
C GLN A 181 -9.27 3.93 -47.68
N ASP A 182 -8.60 5.04 -48.00
CA ASP A 182 -7.86 5.79 -46.99
C ASP A 182 -8.80 6.26 -45.86
N PRO A 183 -8.49 5.97 -44.59
CA PRO A 183 -9.36 6.28 -43.45
C PRO A 183 -9.61 7.79 -43.28
N ALA A 184 -8.78 8.64 -43.90
CA ALA A 184 -8.95 10.09 -43.94
C ALA A 184 -10.15 10.52 -44.81
N ILE A 185 -10.45 9.78 -45.88
CA ILE A 185 -11.55 10.10 -46.80
C ILE A 185 -12.90 9.73 -46.16
N ALA A 186 -12.97 8.59 -45.48
CA ALA A 186 -14.17 8.14 -44.77
C ALA A 186 -14.59 9.08 -43.61
N LEU A 187 -13.64 9.84 -43.05
CA LEU A 187 -13.91 10.83 -41.99
C LEU A 187 -14.45 12.16 -42.54
N LYS A 188 -14.33 12.42 -43.86
CA LYS A 188 -14.72 13.71 -44.48
C LYS A 188 -16.24 13.93 -44.52
N GLY A 189 -17.03 12.85 -44.38
CA GLY A 189 -18.49 12.92 -44.28
C GLY A 189 -19.03 13.13 -42.86
N ILE A 190 -18.18 13.09 -41.83
CA ILE A 190 -18.57 13.36 -40.44
C ILE A 190 -18.40 14.86 -40.19
N GLY A 191 -19.49 15.55 -39.88
CA GLY A 191 -19.49 16.99 -39.64
C GLY A 191 -18.45 17.41 -38.58
N PRO A 192 -17.82 18.59 -38.72
CA PRO A 192 -16.74 19.04 -37.85
C PRO A 192 -17.16 19.15 -36.38
N GLU A 193 -18.44 19.39 -36.09
CA GLU A 193 -18.99 19.41 -34.73
C GLU A 193 -18.88 18.05 -34.02
N HIS A 194 -19.18 16.97 -34.74
CA HIS A 194 -19.10 15.61 -34.21
C HIS A 194 -17.63 15.20 -34.02
N LEU A 195 -16.74 15.67 -34.91
CA LEU A 195 -15.30 15.47 -34.77
C LEU A 195 -14.73 16.23 -33.56
N ALA A 196 -15.19 17.46 -33.31
CA ALA A 196 -14.77 18.27 -32.17
C ALA A 196 -15.23 17.68 -30.83
N GLN A 197 -16.42 17.09 -30.77
CA GLN A 197 -16.87 16.35 -29.58
C GLN A 197 -16.01 15.12 -29.29
N ILE A 198 -15.49 14.45 -30.32
CA ILE A 198 -14.66 13.26 -30.20
C ILE A 198 -13.19 13.60 -29.88
N GLN A 199 -12.66 14.70 -30.44
CA GLN A 199 -11.25 15.07 -30.33
C GLN A 199 -10.94 16.10 -29.23
N GLY A 200 -11.91 16.94 -28.83
CA GLY A 200 -11.69 18.11 -27.98
C GLY A 200 -11.67 17.86 -26.48
N VAL A 201 -12.35 16.81 -25.98
CA VAL A 201 -12.39 16.53 -24.54
C VAL A 201 -11.32 15.51 -24.21
N LYS A 202 -10.12 15.99 -23.80
CA LYS A 202 -9.15 15.13 -23.09
C LYS A 202 -9.92 14.36 -22.03
N HIS A 203 -10.00 13.04 -22.17
CA HIS A 203 -10.83 12.21 -21.31
C HIS A 203 -10.24 12.21 -19.88
N ILE A 204 -10.58 13.23 -19.09
CA ILE A 204 -10.26 13.30 -17.68
C ILE A 204 -10.92 12.08 -17.05
N SER A 205 -10.11 11.22 -16.44
CA SER A 205 -10.63 10.00 -15.83
C SER A 205 -11.70 10.36 -14.79
N ASN A 206 -12.70 9.50 -14.60
CA ASN A 206 -13.75 9.73 -13.60
C ASN A 206 -13.16 9.99 -12.20
N THR A 207 -11.98 9.44 -11.89
CA THR A 207 -11.25 9.69 -10.65
C THR A 207 -10.66 11.10 -10.59
N GLN A 208 -10.12 11.62 -11.70
CA GLN A 208 -9.65 13.01 -11.78
C GLN A 208 -10.82 14.01 -11.71
N LYS A 209 -11.96 13.75 -12.38
CA LYS A 209 -13.17 14.58 -12.26
C LYS A 209 -13.69 14.60 -10.82
N ARG A 210 -13.76 13.44 -10.16
CA ARG A 210 -14.12 13.34 -8.73
C ARG A 210 -13.15 14.10 -7.84
N LYS A 211 -11.84 14.02 -8.11
CA LYS A 211 -10.83 14.81 -7.39
C LYS A 211 -11.03 16.31 -7.60
N GLN A 212 -11.23 16.76 -8.84
CA GLN A 212 -11.51 18.16 -9.15
C GLN A 212 -12.76 18.66 -8.43
N ALA A 213 -13.86 17.88 -8.44
CA ALA A 213 -15.09 18.20 -7.73
C ALA A 213 -14.92 18.21 -6.19
N LEU A 214 -14.01 17.38 -5.65
CA LEU A 214 -13.65 17.42 -4.22
C LEU A 214 -12.81 18.64 -3.86
N TYR A 215 -12.03 19.19 -4.80
CA TYR A 215 -11.21 20.38 -4.59
C TYR A 215 -11.89 21.69 -4.99
N ALA A 216 -12.98 21.63 -5.74
CA ALA A 216 -13.79 22.80 -6.04
C ALA A 216 -14.34 23.37 -4.70
N PRO A 217 -14.18 24.68 -4.44
CA PRO A 217 -14.70 25.29 -3.23
C PRO A 217 -16.22 25.09 -3.22
N LYS A 218 -16.71 24.40 -2.19
CA LYS A 218 -18.15 24.20 -2.01
C LYS A 218 -18.73 25.51 -1.47
N PRO A 219 -19.89 25.97 -1.97
CA PRO A 219 -20.55 27.14 -1.41
C PRO A 219 -20.82 26.90 0.08
N VAL A 220 -20.48 27.89 0.90
CA VAL A 220 -20.71 27.80 2.35
C VAL A 220 -22.21 27.96 2.58
N PRO A 221 -22.87 27.01 3.26
CA PRO A 221 -24.29 27.19 3.57
C PRO A 221 -24.52 28.41 4.47
N PRO A 222 -25.69 29.06 4.39
CA PRO A 222 -26.03 30.16 5.29
C PRO A 222 -25.96 29.70 6.75
N LYS A 223 -25.52 30.59 7.65
CA LYS A 223 -25.41 30.28 9.08
C LYS A 223 -26.82 30.17 9.67
N PRO A 224 -27.19 29.02 10.27
CA PRO A 224 -28.46 28.88 10.97
C PRO A 224 -28.42 29.69 12.28
N VAL A 225 -29.59 30.19 12.69
CA VAL A 225 -29.79 30.91 13.96
C VAL A 225 -30.58 30.01 14.89
N LEU A 226 -30.19 29.91 16.15
CA LEU A 226 -30.92 29.17 17.17
C LEU A 226 -31.68 30.17 18.06
N PRO A 227 -33.03 30.17 18.05
CA PRO A 227 -33.80 31.00 18.97
C PRO A 227 -33.54 30.58 20.43
N GLU A 228 -33.37 31.55 21.33
CA GLU A 228 -33.01 31.31 22.75
C GLU A 228 -34.01 30.42 23.51
N ARG A 229 -35.25 30.35 23.05
CA ARG A 229 -36.33 29.58 23.71
C ARG A 229 -36.31 28.08 23.42
N ILE A 230 -35.42 27.61 22.55
CA ILE A 230 -35.44 26.24 22.04
C ILE A 230 -34.22 25.48 22.56
N SER A 231 -34.44 24.57 23.50
CA SER A 231 -33.40 23.69 24.03
C SER A 231 -33.10 22.53 23.07
N LEU A 232 -31.84 22.14 23.01
CA LEU A 232 -31.39 20.95 22.27
C LEU A 232 -31.72 19.68 23.06
N PRO A 233 -32.02 18.56 22.38
CA PRO A 233 -32.21 17.28 23.06
C PRO A 233 -30.93 16.86 23.82
N GLU A 234 -31.11 16.31 25.02
CA GLU A 234 -30.00 15.89 25.88
C GLU A 234 -29.07 14.90 25.17
N GLY A 235 -27.77 15.19 25.19
CA GLY A 235 -26.72 14.33 24.60
C GLY A 235 -26.34 14.65 23.15
N GLU A 236 -27.06 15.52 22.43
CA GLU A 236 -26.61 16.03 21.14
C GLU A 236 -25.68 17.25 21.32
N GLU A 237 -24.52 17.24 20.64
CA GLU A 237 -23.61 18.40 20.62
C GLU A 237 -24.29 19.59 19.91
N ASN A 238 -24.10 20.81 20.44
CA ASN A 238 -24.59 22.03 19.79
C ASN A 238 -23.74 22.36 18.56
N MET A 239 -24.11 21.85 17.40
CA MET A 239 -23.35 22.03 16.16
C MET A 239 -23.36 23.49 15.69
N ILE A 240 -24.38 24.27 16.09
CA ILE A 240 -24.49 25.71 15.77
C ILE A 240 -23.44 26.51 16.55
N ALA A 241 -23.21 26.17 17.83
CA ALA A 241 -22.12 26.76 18.62
C ALA A 241 -20.74 26.42 18.01
N LEU A 242 -20.59 25.21 17.47
CA LEU A 242 -19.37 24.78 16.79
C LEU A 242 -19.18 25.41 15.39
N TRP A 243 -20.10 26.24 14.90
CA TRP A 243 -19.98 26.86 13.57
C TRP A 243 -18.73 27.74 13.41
N ASN A 244 -18.37 28.43 14.49
CA ASN A 244 -17.22 29.34 14.57
C ASN A 244 -16.01 28.70 15.27
N ILE A 245 -15.93 27.36 15.27
CA ILE A 245 -14.84 26.63 15.92
C ILE A 245 -13.46 27.01 15.32
N THR A 246 -12.46 27.13 16.19
CA THR A 246 -11.08 27.41 15.80
C THR A 246 -10.44 26.20 15.11
N ASP A 247 -9.38 26.43 14.33
CA ASP A 247 -8.64 25.35 13.68
C ASP A 247 -7.98 24.39 14.68
N GLU A 248 -7.57 24.89 15.85
CA GLU A 248 -7.00 24.10 16.93
C GLU A 248 -7.99 23.10 17.50
N ASP A 249 -9.24 23.53 17.73
CA ASP A 249 -10.27 22.65 18.28
C ASP A 249 -10.75 21.63 17.24
N ILE A 250 -10.76 21.99 15.95
CA ILE A 250 -10.97 21.02 14.87
C ILE A 250 -9.85 19.97 14.88
N LEU A 251 -8.59 20.37 15.08
CA LEU A 251 -7.47 19.44 15.18
C LEU A 251 -7.60 18.50 16.38
N LYS A 252 -7.99 19.00 17.55
CA LYS A 252 -8.28 18.18 18.74
C LYS A 252 -9.41 17.17 18.44
N ARG A 253 -10.49 17.59 17.79
CA ARG A 253 -11.59 16.71 17.38
C ARG A 253 -11.12 15.62 16.41
N LEU A 254 -10.34 15.98 15.38
CA LEU A 254 -9.76 15.02 14.44
C LEU A 254 -8.82 14.02 15.14
N ALA A 255 -8.03 14.47 16.11
CA ALA A 255 -7.18 13.60 16.93
C ALA A 255 -8.02 12.63 17.76
N ASN A 256 -9.09 13.10 18.39
CA ASN A 256 -10.03 12.26 19.15
C ASN A 256 -10.72 11.21 18.27
N VAL A 257 -11.15 11.58 17.06
CA VAL A 257 -11.71 10.64 16.08
C VAL A 257 -10.69 9.57 15.68
N LYS A 258 -9.44 9.97 15.43
CA LYS A 258 -8.35 9.01 15.14
C LYS A 258 -8.09 8.08 16.32
N ARG A 259 -8.10 8.60 17.55
CA ARG A 259 -7.93 7.82 18.78
C ARG A 259 -9.06 6.80 18.96
N LYS A 260 -10.32 7.22 18.84
CA LYS A 260 -11.50 6.33 18.90
C LYS A 260 -11.43 5.23 17.85
N LYS A 261 -11.13 5.57 16.59
CA LYS A 261 -10.94 4.58 15.51
C LYS A 261 -9.78 3.62 15.78
N GLY A 262 -8.70 4.11 16.39
CA GLY A 262 -7.57 3.29 16.84
C GLY A 262 -7.99 2.27 17.91
N GLN A 263 -8.76 2.71 18.90
CA GLN A 263 -9.31 1.87 19.97
C GLN A 263 -10.29 0.82 19.41
N GLU A 264 -11.20 1.19 18.52
CA GLU A 264 -12.12 0.27 17.85
C GLU A 264 -11.36 -0.81 17.06
N ARG A 265 -10.32 -0.41 16.31
CA ARG A 265 -9.48 -1.35 15.57
C ARG A 265 -8.71 -2.29 16.50
N ALA A 266 -8.22 -1.78 17.64
CA ALA A 266 -7.55 -2.59 18.64
C ALA A 266 -8.53 -3.58 19.29
N ALA A 267 -9.73 -3.12 19.66
CA ALA A 267 -10.80 -3.97 20.21
C ALA A 267 -11.20 -5.08 19.22
N PHE A 268 -11.38 -4.76 17.94
CA PHE A 268 -11.68 -5.74 16.89
C PHE A 268 -10.56 -6.78 16.73
N LYS A 269 -9.28 -6.37 16.75
CA LYS A 269 -8.15 -7.32 16.73
C LYS A 269 -8.14 -8.21 17.97
N THR A 270 -8.45 -7.66 19.14
CA THR A 270 -8.57 -8.42 20.38
C THR A 270 -9.71 -9.44 20.31
N GLN A 271 -10.87 -9.06 19.75
CA GLN A 271 -11.98 -9.98 19.49
C GLN A 271 -11.56 -11.12 18.54
N GLN A 272 -10.88 -10.81 17.43
CA GLN A 272 -10.37 -11.85 16.52
C GLN A 272 -9.36 -12.79 17.18
N ARG A 273 -8.49 -12.28 18.05
CA ARG A 273 -7.54 -13.11 18.82
C ARG A 273 -8.29 -14.02 19.80
N LYS A 274 -9.26 -13.47 20.55
CA LYS A 274 -10.14 -14.23 21.44
C LYS A 274 -10.88 -15.33 20.69
N GLU A 275 -11.43 -15.03 19.52
CA GLU A 275 -12.13 -16.00 18.67
C GLU A 275 -11.20 -17.11 18.17
N LYS A 276 -9.97 -16.77 17.75
CA LYS A 276 -8.97 -17.78 17.35
C LYS A 276 -8.57 -18.69 18.51
N ILE A 277 -8.36 -18.13 19.69
CA ILE A 277 -8.06 -18.90 20.91
C ILE A 277 -9.24 -19.81 21.25
N PHE A 278 -10.46 -19.28 21.22
CA PHE A 278 -11.68 -20.04 21.45
C PHE A 278 -11.83 -21.21 20.47
N ARG A 279 -11.63 -20.98 19.15
CA ARG A 279 -11.65 -22.04 18.13
C ARG A 279 -10.57 -23.10 18.35
N ARG A 280 -9.38 -22.73 18.84
CA ARG A 280 -8.32 -23.69 19.20
C ARG A 280 -8.72 -24.52 20.41
N ALA A 281 -9.24 -23.89 21.46
CA ALA A 281 -9.72 -24.56 22.66
C ALA A 281 -10.87 -25.54 22.35
N MET A 282 -11.84 -25.14 21.51
CA MET A 282 -12.92 -26.02 21.03
C MET A 282 -12.37 -27.25 20.31
N LYS A 283 -11.34 -27.10 19.47
CA LYS A 283 -10.68 -28.24 18.81
C LYS A 283 -9.98 -29.16 19.81
N THR A 284 -9.36 -28.61 20.85
CA THR A 284 -8.72 -29.39 21.91
C THR A 284 -9.75 -30.16 22.73
N LYS A 285 -10.83 -29.52 23.15
CA LYS A 285 -11.94 -30.17 23.87
C LYS A 285 -12.60 -31.27 23.05
N LYS A 286 -12.84 -31.03 21.76
CA LYS A 286 -13.34 -32.07 20.85
C LYS A 286 -12.40 -33.29 20.78
N LYS A 287 -11.09 -33.07 20.72
CA LYS A 287 -10.11 -34.17 20.75
C LYS A 287 -10.10 -34.91 22.09
N GLN A 288 -10.26 -34.20 23.20
CA GLN A 288 -10.32 -34.80 24.53
C GLN A 288 -11.56 -35.69 24.68
N ALA A 289 -12.73 -35.24 24.23
CA ALA A 289 -13.96 -36.03 24.24
C ALA A 289 -13.81 -37.32 23.40
N ILE A 290 -13.29 -37.20 22.16
CA ILE A 290 -13.00 -38.35 21.30
C ILE A 290 -12.04 -39.34 21.96
N ASN A 291 -10.97 -38.85 22.60
CA ASN A 291 -9.99 -39.70 23.28
C ASN A 291 -10.57 -40.41 24.52
N ARG A 292 -11.61 -39.85 25.14
CA ARG A 292 -12.33 -40.44 26.28
C ARG A 292 -13.48 -41.35 25.87
N GLY A 293 -13.87 -41.34 24.59
CA GLY A 293 -15.09 -41.99 24.13
C GLY A 293 -16.37 -41.30 24.60
N GLU A 294 -16.30 -40.03 25.01
CA GLU A 294 -17.46 -39.22 25.41
C GLU A 294 -18.03 -38.46 24.20
N ASP A 295 -19.36 -38.30 24.15
CA ASP A 295 -20.02 -37.49 23.13
C ASP A 295 -19.68 -36.00 23.32
N PHE A 296 -19.24 -35.34 22.24
CA PHE A 296 -18.84 -33.94 22.29
C PHE A 296 -20.05 -32.99 22.23
N ASP A 297 -20.43 -32.41 23.37
CA ASP A 297 -21.39 -31.30 23.43
C ASP A 297 -20.70 -29.94 23.22
N PRO A 298 -20.94 -29.25 22.09
CA PRO A 298 -20.31 -27.97 21.79
C PRO A 298 -20.73 -26.83 22.74
N GLU A 299 -21.93 -26.89 23.34
CA GLU A 299 -22.43 -25.81 24.20
C GLU A 299 -21.80 -25.86 25.59
N GLN A 300 -21.70 -27.06 26.17
CA GLN A 300 -20.99 -27.27 27.44
C GLN A 300 -19.50 -26.93 27.29
N ALA A 301 -18.86 -27.40 26.21
CA ALA A 301 -17.46 -27.07 25.94
C ALA A 301 -17.24 -25.55 25.77
N ALA A 302 -18.17 -24.85 25.11
CA ALA A 302 -18.10 -23.40 24.96
C ALA A 302 -18.19 -22.67 26.31
N LYS A 303 -19.11 -23.10 27.20
CA LYS A 303 -19.26 -22.55 28.56
C LYS A 303 -18.01 -22.78 29.40
N GLU A 304 -17.48 -23.99 29.40
CA GLU A 304 -16.26 -24.36 30.16
C GLU A 304 -15.04 -23.57 29.67
N ILE A 305 -14.86 -23.41 28.34
CA ILE A 305 -13.77 -22.61 27.79
C ILE A 305 -13.91 -21.13 28.18
N LEU A 306 -15.13 -20.59 28.19
CA LEU A 306 -15.39 -19.21 28.59
C LEU A 306 -15.08 -19.00 30.08
N GLU A 307 -15.47 -19.95 30.92
CA GLU A 307 -15.19 -19.94 32.36
C GLU A 307 -13.69 -20.08 32.65
N GLU A 308 -12.99 -20.99 31.98
CA GLU A 308 -11.53 -21.13 32.08
C GLU A 308 -10.82 -19.84 31.65
N GLN A 309 -11.30 -19.17 30.59
CA GLN A 309 -10.76 -17.87 30.18
C GLN A 309 -11.00 -16.77 31.23
N LYS A 310 -12.16 -16.75 31.90
CA LYS A 310 -12.44 -15.83 33.01
C LYS A 310 -11.53 -16.12 34.21
N MET A 311 -11.36 -17.39 34.58
CA MET A 311 -10.47 -17.81 35.67
C MET A 311 -9.00 -17.49 35.39
N ARG A 312 -8.53 -17.67 34.15
CA ARG A 312 -7.18 -17.24 33.75
C ARG A 312 -7.01 -15.72 33.83
N GLN A 313 -8.04 -14.95 33.50
CA GLN A 313 -8.00 -13.49 33.60
C GLN A 313 -7.98 -13.03 35.06
N SER A 314 -8.83 -13.60 35.92
CA SER A 314 -8.86 -13.28 37.36
C SER A 314 -7.55 -13.66 38.06
N ASN A 315 -6.99 -14.83 37.75
CA ASN A 315 -5.70 -15.27 38.29
C ASN A 315 -4.55 -14.38 37.82
N ARG A 316 -4.56 -13.93 36.56
CA ARG A 316 -3.55 -13.00 36.04
C ARG A 316 -3.64 -11.61 36.68
N SER A 317 -4.85 -11.12 36.96
CA SER A 317 -5.00 -9.87 37.72
C SER A 317 -4.55 -10.04 39.17
N LYS A 318 -4.81 -11.19 39.79
CA LYS A 318 -4.42 -11.46 41.18
C LYS A 318 -2.90 -11.60 41.33
N SER A 319 -2.23 -12.29 40.40
CA SER A 319 -0.77 -12.44 40.44
C SER A 319 -0.03 -11.13 40.18
N LYS A 320 -0.58 -10.24 39.33
CA LYS A 320 0.04 -8.94 39.02
C LYS A 320 0.04 -7.97 40.21
N VAL A 321 -0.90 -8.12 41.17
CA VAL A 321 -0.94 -7.28 42.36
C VAL A 321 0.05 -7.76 43.44
N THR A 322 0.34 -9.05 43.49
CA THR A 322 1.21 -9.62 44.54
C THR A 322 2.69 -9.62 44.19
N SER A 323 3.05 -9.60 42.91
CA SER A 323 4.41 -9.35 42.46
C SER A 323 4.52 -7.89 42.07
N GLY A 324 4.91 -7.01 43.00
CA GLY A 324 5.31 -5.62 42.74
C GLY A 324 6.59 -5.49 41.90
N ASP A 325 6.88 -6.50 41.10
CA ASP A 325 7.89 -6.47 40.06
C ASP A 325 7.21 -5.92 38.81
N GLU A 326 7.43 -4.63 38.57
CA GLU A 326 7.13 -3.95 37.31
C GLU A 326 8.04 -4.50 36.19
N SER A 327 8.07 -5.83 36.02
CA SER A 327 8.63 -6.44 34.84
C SER A 327 7.69 -6.13 33.69
N ASP A 328 8.06 -5.06 32.99
CA ASP A 328 7.73 -4.71 31.62
C ASP A 328 7.56 -6.02 30.84
N TRP A 329 6.30 -6.44 30.64
CA TRP A 329 5.99 -7.66 29.91
C TRP A 329 6.35 -7.38 28.47
N ASP A 330 7.62 -7.66 28.16
CA ASP A 330 8.18 -7.86 26.85
C ASP A 330 7.22 -8.79 26.14
N SER A 331 6.45 -8.18 25.26
CA SER A 331 5.51 -8.86 24.40
C SER A 331 6.35 -9.58 23.37
N ASP A 332 6.97 -10.70 23.78
CA ASP A 332 7.53 -11.79 22.95
C ASP A 332 6.38 -12.44 22.17
N SER A 333 5.76 -11.63 21.32
CA SER A 333 4.95 -12.05 20.23
C SER A 333 5.92 -12.31 19.09
N ASP A 334 6.55 -13.49 19.11
CA ASP A 334 7.16 -14.17 17.96
C ASP A 334 6.11 -14.33 16.84
N SER A 335 5.79 -13.21 16.21
CA SER A 335 4.98 -13.13 15.02
C SER A 335 5.93 -12.62 13.95
N ASP A 336 6.66 -13.56 13.37
CA ASP A 336 7.29 -13.49 12.05
C ASP A 336 6.24 -13.14 10.98
N SER A 337 5.77 -11.89 11.03
CA SER A 337 4.88 -11.33 10.06
C SER A 337 5.54 -10.05 9.60
N ASP A 338 6.46 -10.21 8.65
CA ASP A 338 7.01 -9.19 7.76
C ASP A 338 5.88 -8.35 7.14
N SER A 339 5.40 -7.37 7.90
CA SER A 339 4.56 -6.29 7.41
C SER A 339 5.28 -5.00 7.74
N ASP A 340 6.17 -4.65 6.82
CA ASP A 340 6.65 -3.29 6.58
C ASP A 340 5.43 -2.36 6.52
N SER A 341 5.10 -1.77 7.66
CA SER A 341 4.10 -0.71 7.74
C SER A 341 4.77 0.45 8.45
N ASP A 342 5.52 1.20 7.64
CA ASP A 342 6.11 2.49 7.98
C ASP A 342 5.02 3.40 8.56
N SER A 343 4.99 3.52 9.88
CA SER A 343 4.18 4.49 10.59
C SER A 343 5.13 5.44 11.32
N ASP A 344 5.67 6.39 10.56
CA ASP A 344 6.42 7.53 11.05
C ASP A 344 5.52 8.35 11.99
N SER A 345 5.65 8.14 13.31
CA SER A 345 5.11 9.03 14.34
C SER A 345 6.23 9.49 15.25
N SER A 346 7.12 10.31 14.71
CA SER A 346 8.05 11.13 15.48
C SER A 346 7.29 12.33 16.05
N SER A 347 6.85 12.21 17.30
CA SER A 347 6.44 13.35 18.13
C SER A 347 7.60 13.65 19.07
N ASN A 348 8.52 14.51 18.62
CA ASN A 348 9.47 15.15 19.52
C ASN A 348 8.77 16.39 20.08
N SER A 349 8.32 16.31 21.33
CA SER A 349 7.97 17.48 22.13
C SER A 349 9.15 17.78 23.04
N ASP A 350 10.13 18.49 22.51
CA ASP A 350 11.13 19.20 23.29
C ASP A 350 10.45 20.43 23.88
N THR A 351 9.96 20.33 25.11
CA THR A 351 9.52 21.48 25.91
C THR A 351 10.51 21.65 27.06
N SER A 352 11.62 22.31 26.77
CA SER A 352 12.50 22.91 27.77
C SER A 352 11.75 24.09 28.39
N SER A 353 11.04 23.85 29.50
CA SER A 353 10.58 24.92 30.38
C SER A 353 11.45 24.86 31.63
N ASP A 354 12.47 25.71 31.60
CA ASP A 354 13.26 26.13 32.74
C ASP A 354 12.33 26.88 33.70
N SER A 355 12.16 26.36 34.91
CA SER A 355 11.45 27.05 35.98
C SER A 355 12.14 26.65 37.27
N GLY A 356 13.12 27.48 37.64
CA GLY A 356 13.69 27.49 38.96
C GLY A 356 12.61 27.78 40.00
N SER A 357 12.55 26.90 40.99
CA SER A 357 11.96 27.23 42.28
C SER A 357 12.87 26.64 43.33
N ASP A 358 13.68 27.52 43.91
CA ASP A 358 14.24 27.39 45.25
C ASP A 358 13.18 26.91 46.23
N ALA A 359 13.50 25.83 46.94
CA ALA A 359 12.88 25.50 48.21
C ALA A 359 13.89 24.70 49.03
N ASP A 360 14.53 25.41 49.95
CA ASP A 360 15.15 24.89 51.17
C ASP A 360 14.28 23.83 51.83
N SER A 361 14.86 22.66 52.13
CA SER A 361 14.58 21.99 53.41
C SER A 361 15.73 21.07 53.81
N GLU A 362 16.45 21.56 54.80
CA GLU A 362 17.25 20.90 55.82
C GLU A 362 17.00 19.41 56.15
N VAL A 363 18.14 18.73 56.39
CA VAL A 363 18.42 17.84 57.54
C VAL A 363 17.68 16.49 57.62
N SER A 364 18.41 15.40 57.37
CA SER A 364 18.90 14.52 58.46
C SER A 364 19.78 13.37 57.94
N GLU A 365 20.94 13.22 58.56
CA GLU A 365 21.81 12.04 58.55
C GLU A 365 21.06 10.77 58.95
N VAL A 366 21.41 9.61 58.37
CA VAL A 366 21.88 8.42 59.12
C VAL A 366 22.75 7.53 58.21
N LYS A 367 23.98 7.30 58.67
CA LYS A 367 24.95 6.25 58.26
C LYS A 367 24.42 4.82 58.44
N ALA A 368 24.71 3.93 57.49
CA ALA A 368 25.22 2.56 57.73
C ALA A 368 25.49 1.87 56.37
N GLN A 369 26.74 1.72 55.91
CA GLN A 369 27.70 0.65 56.20
C GLN A 369 27.20 -0.80 56.05
N SER A 370 28.01 -1.57 55.31
CA SER A 370 28.10 -3.03 55.24
C SER A 370 27.01 -3.72 54.36
N GLN A 371 27.26 -4.77 53.59
CA GLN A 371 28.40 -5.67 53.48
C GLN A 371 28.28 -6.45 52.15
N LYS A 372 29.37 -6.53 51.39
CA LYS A 372 29.56 -7.53 50.33
C LYS A 372 29.57 -8.92 50.99
N THR A 373 28.71 -9.82 50.55
CA THR A 373 28.95 -11.26 50.70
C THR A 373 28.73 -11.98 49.38
N THR A 374 29.83 -12.52 48.88
CA THR A 374 29.88 -13.56 47.87
C THR A 374 29.46 -14.88 48.51
N LYS A 375 28.56 -15.64 47.88
CA LYS A 375 28.39 -17.05 48.21
C LYS A 375 28.01 -17.86 46.99
N SER A 376 29.01 -18.58 46.51
CA SER A 376 28.93 -19.75 45.66
C SER A 376 28.02 -20.82 46.27
N LYS A 377 27.14 -21.44 45.46
CA LYS A 377 26.58 -22.75 45.81
C LYS A 377 26.34 -23.64 44.58
N LYS A 378 27.24 -24.60 44.51
CA LYS A 378 27.24 -25.90 43.81
C LYS A 378 26.04 -26.77 44.22
N ARG A 379 25.33 -27.37 43.24
CA ARG A 379 24.64 -28.69 43.26
C ARG A 379 24.50 -29.14 41.78
N GLN A 380 25.12 -30.21 41.25
CA GLN A 380 24.95 -31.67 41.50
C GLN A 380 23.48 -32.10 41.48
N THR A 381 22.97 -32.66 40.37
CA THR A 381 22.87 -34.10 40.01
C THR A 381 21.99 -34.95 40.93
N SER A 382 20.86 -35.41 40.38
CA SER A 382 20.11 -36.67 40.61
C SER A 382 18.93 -36.57 39.63
N ASP A 383 18.76 -37.39 38.58
CA ASP A 383 18.74 -38.85 38.52
C ASP A 383 17.80 -39.45 39.57
N VAL A 384 16.52 -39.50 39.22
CA VAL A 384 15.50 -40.35 39.85
C VAL A 384 14.74 -41.03 38.72
N THR A 385 15.15 -42.26 38.51
CA THR A 385 14.41 -43.35 37.88
C THR A 385 13.07 -43.56 38.59
N ASN A 386 11.97 -43.61 37.84
CA ASN A 386 10.80 -44.41 38.23
C ASN A 386 10.50 -45.36 37.08
N ARG A 387 10.77 -46.63 37.38
CA ARG A 387 10.54 -47.83 36.61
C ARG A 387 9.68 -48.73 37.49
N ASP A 388 8.46 -48.97 37.05
CA ASP A 388 7.62 -50.16 37.29
C ASP A 388 6.92 -50.33 35.93
N GLU A 389 7.26 -51.25 35.03
CA GLU A 389 7.30 -52.72 35.12
C GLU A 389 5.95 -53.34 35.48
N VAL A 390 5.06 -53.47 34.49
CA VAL A 390 4.27 -54.70 34.30
C VAL A 390 4.22 -55.02 32.80
N THR A 391 4.75 -56.20 32.50
CA THR A 391 4.75 -56.95 31.24
C THR A 391 3.36 -57.50 30.91
N THR A 392 3.01 -57.58 29.62
CA THR A 392 2.43 -58.79 29.00
C THR A 392 2.29 -58.62 27.48
N GLU A 393 3.21 -59.29 26.80
CA GLU A 393 3.07 -60.13 25.60
C GLU A 393 2.48 -59.60 24.27
N GLU A 394 3.37 -59.69 23.28
CA GLU A 394 3.20 -59.77 21.82
C GLU A 394 2.40 -61.04 21.39
N PRO A 395 1.92 -61.22 20.13
CA PRO A 395 2.79 -61.15 18.95
C PRO A 395 2.25 -60.57 17.64
N LYS A 396 3.24 -60.21 16.83
CA LYS A 396 3.24 -59.69 15.46
C LYS A 396 2.54 -60.61 14.44
N ALA A 397 1.87 -60.02 13.46
CA ALA A 397 1.71 -60.62 12.13
C ALA A 397 1.69 -59.58 10.98
N LYS A 398 2.76 -59.65 10.19
CA LYS A 398 2.84 -59.64 8.71
C LYS A 398 2.32 -58.43 7.89
N ARG A 399 3.31 -57.78 7.27
CA ARG A 399 3.34 -57.18 5.91
C ARG A 399 2.31 -57.79 4.94
N MET A 400 1.58 -56.95 4.21
CA MET A 400 1.36 -57.14 2.77
C MET A 400 1.38 -55.82 2.01
N LYS A 401 2.08 -55.85 0.88
CA LYS A 401 2.14 -54.84 -0.17
C LYS A 401 0.98 -55.08 -1.16
N LYS A 402 0.54 -54.01 -1.83
CA LYS A 402 0.18 -53.92 -3.27
C LYS A 402 -1.19 -54.44 -3.75
N SER A 403 -2.02 -53.49 -4.18
CA SER A 403 -2.82 -53.42 -5.43
C SER A 403 -3.34 -51.96 -5.51
N LYS A 404 -3.32 -51.15 -6.57
CA LYS A 404 -3.40 -51.29 -8.04
C LYS A 404 -4.67 -51.99 -8.53
N ASP A 405 -5.70 -51.17 -8.75
CA ASP A 405 -6.74 -51.25 -9.79
C ASP A 405 -7.22 -49.80 -10.04
N SER A 406 -7.31 -49.18 -11.22
CA SER A 406 -7.57 -49.52 -12.64
C SER A 406 -8.95 -50.11 -12.95
N SER A 407 -9.53 -49.59 -14.04
CA SER A 407 -10.84 -49.88 -14.69
C SER A 407 -12.04 -49.14 -14.09
N SER A 408 -13.02 -48.61 -14.85
CA SER A 408 -13.29 -48.40 -16.29
C SER A 408 -14.47 -47.40 -16.35
N ALA A 409 -14.65 -46.53 -17.36
CA ALA A 409 -15.40 -46.78 -18.61
C ALA A 409 -16.69 -47.60 -18.37
N ASP A 410 -17.90 -47.28 -18.83
CA ASP A 410 -18.46 -46.38 -19.84
C ASP A 410 -19.95 -46.19 -19.46
N ASP A 411 -20.59 -45.08 -19.85
CA ASP A 411 -21.92 -45.21 -20.44
C ASP A 411 -22.21 -44.07 -21.42
N LYS A 412 -22.24 -44.47 -22.69
CA LYS A 412 -22.64 -43.72 -23.88
C LYS A 412 -24.07 -44.14 -24.20
N ALA A 413 -24.96 -43.18 -24.40
CA ALA A 413 -25.93 -43.16 -25.52
C ALA A 413 -26.75 -41.87 -25.38
N ASP A 414 -26.57 -40.87 -26.24
CA ASP A 414 -27.04 -40.79 -27.64
C ASP A 414 -28.51 -40.35 -27.72
N GLN A 415 -28.71 -39.09 -28.15
CA GLN A 415 -29.63 -38.81 -29.24
C GLN A 415 -29.29 -37.46 -29.87
N THR A 416 -28.70 -37.59 -31.05
CA THR A 416 -28.61 -36.60 -32.12
C THR A 416 -29.99 -36.33 -32.71
N SER A 417 -30.27 -35.07 -33.07
CA SER A 417 -30.75 -34.70 -34.42
C SER A 417 -30.95 -33.18 -34.57
N VAL A 418 -30.12 -32.59 -35.46
CA VAL A 418 -30.47 -31.73 -36.62
C VAL A 418 -31.85 -31.05 -36.65
N ALA A 419 -32.06 -29.82 -37.15
CA ALA A 419 -31.30 -28.90 -37.99
C ALA A 419 -32.00 -27.52 -38.02
N ALA A 420 -31.28 -26.51 -38.57
CA ALA A 420 -31.76 -25.34 -39.33
C ALA A 420 -32.85 -24.44 -38.70
N GLY A 421 -32.68 -23.14 -38.50
CA GLY A 421 -32.22 -22.15 -39.48
C GLY A 421 -33.33 -21.10 -39.66
N THR A 422 -32.96 -19.86 -39.97
CA THR A 422 -33.79 -18.71 -40.40
C THR A 422 -34.38 -17.75 -39.34
N ASP A 423 -33.77 -16.56 -39.31
CA ASP A 423 -34.33 -15.22 -39.54
C ASP A 423 -35.77 -14.86 -39.12
N GLY A 424 -35.90 -13.64 -38.56
CA GLY A 424 -37.06 -12.79 -38.84
C GLY A 424 -37.77 -12.15 -37.65
N SER A 425 -37.49 -10.87 -37.43
CA SER A 425 -38.49 -9.77 -37.40
C SER A 425 -39.85 -9.97 -36.66
N SER A 426 -40.06 -9.19 -35.59
CA SER A 426 -41.27 -8.36 -35.31
C SER A 426 -41.14 -7.82 -33.86
N LYS A 427 -41.06 -6.53 -33.53
CA LYS A 427 -41.96 -5.39 -33.77
C LYS A 427 -43.43 -5.68 -33.45
N SER A 428 -43.79 -5.57 -32.17
CA SER A 428 -45.17 -5.26 -31.76
C SER A 428 -45.20 -4.16 -30.71
N LYS A 429 -45.50 -2.97 -31.21
CA LYS A 429 -46.08 -1.82 -30.52
C LYS A 429 -47.56 -2.17 -30.24
N LYS A 430 -48.02 -2.16 -28.98
CA LYS A 430 -49.47 -2.03 -28.71
C LYS A 430 -49.74 -1.36 -27.37
N GLN A 431 -50.43 -0.23 -27.47
CA GLN A 431 -51.09 0.53 -26.40
C GLN A 431 -52.39 -0.18 -25.98
N SER A 432 -52.75 -0.05 -24.71
CA SER A 432 -54.13 0.12 -24.17
C SER A 432 -54.04 -0.02 -22.65
N LYS A 433 -54.26 1.03 -21.82
CA LYS A 433 -55.54 1.67 -21.47
C LYS A 433 -56.59 0.67 -20.97
N SER A 434 -56.70 0.55 -19.64
CA SER A 434 -57.96 0.71 -18.87
C SER A 434 -57.85 0.07 -17.47
N THR A 435 -58.14 0.88 -16.46
CA THR A 435 -58.66 0.50 -15.15
C THR A 435 -59.97 -0.29 -15.30
N PRO A 436 -60.27 -1.24 -14.39
CA PRO A 436 -61.33 -0.93 -13.43
C PRO A 436 -61.05 -1.41 -11.99
N ALA A 437 -61.75 -0.75 -11.08
CA ALA A 437 -61.87 -1.01 -9.65
C ALA A 437 -62.73 -2.28 -9.38
N PRO A 438 -62.81 -2.76 -8.11
CA PRO A 438 -63.08 -4.14 -7.77
C PRO A 438 -64.57 -4.45 -7.61
N SER A 439 -65.02 -5.63 -8.02
CA SER A 439 -66.28 -6.20 -7.56
C SER A 439 -66.18 -7.71 -7.33
N SER A 440 -66.57 -8.08 -6.11
CA SER A 440 -67.30 -9.30 -5.72
C SER A 440 -66.86 -10.67 -6.26
N GLY A 441 -66.24 -11.44 -5.35
CA GLY A 441 -66.78 -12.73 -4.90
C GLY A 441 -66.92 -13.85 -5.93
N LEU A 442 -65.83 -14.58 -6.21
CA LEU A 442 -65.86 -15.95 -6.70
C LEU A 442 -64.71 -16.75 -6.09
N HIS A 443 -65.03 -17.87 -5.47
CA HIS A 443 -64.07 -18.80 -4.87
C HIS A 443 -63.10 -19.34 -5.96
N PRO A 444 -61.78 -19.32 -5.73
CA PRO A 444 -60.82 -19.83 -6.70
C PRO A 444 -60.87 -21.36 -6.74
N THR A 445 -61.14 -21.91 -7.93
CA THR A 445 -61.02 -23.34 -8.24
C THR A 445 -59.61 -23.86 -7.91
N PRO A 446 -59.46 -25.10 -7.39
CA PRO A 446 -58.21 -25.63 -6.84
C PRO A 446 -57.03 -25.72 -7.84
N GLU A 447 -57.32 -25.65 -9.15
CA GLU A 447 -56.30 -25.66 -10.19
C GLU A 447 -55.60 -24.30 -10.37
N ALA A 448 -56.33 -23.19 -10.13
CA ALA A 448 -55.76 -21.83 -10.17
C ALA A 448 -54.81 -21.59 -8.98
N VAL A 449 -55.12 -22.17 -7.80
CA VAL A 449 -54.27 -22.06 -6.61
C VAL A 449 -52.93 -22.78 -6.81
N LYS A 450 -52.91 -23.95 -7.48
CA LYS A 450 -51.65 -24.68 -7.77
C LYS A 450 -50.73 -23.90 -8.73
N LYS A 451 -51.27 -23.20 -9.74
CA LYS A 451 -50.48 -22.34 -10.64
C LYS A 451 -49.94 -21.09 -9.94
N ILE A 452 -50.67 -20.50 -8.99
CA ILE A 452 -50.21 -19.35 -8.20
C ILE A 452 -49.07 -19.75 -7.25
N VAL A 453 -49.20 -20.89 -6.55
CA VAL A 453 -48.16 -21.39 -5.63
C VAL A 453 -46.87 -21.80 -6.35
N GLN A 454 -46.96 -22.36 -7.57
CA GLN A 454 -45.76 -22.66 -8.36
C GLN A 454 -45.06 -21.39 -8.87
N LYS A 455 -45.81 -20.37 -9.31
CA LYS A 455 -45.27 -19.09 -9.78
C LYS A 455 -44.63 -18.29 -8.63
N GLU A 456 -45.16 -18.43 -7.42
CA GLU A 456 -44.59 -17.83 -6.21
C GLU A 456 -43.30 -18.56 -5.76
N LYS A 457 -43.26 -19.90 -5.76
CA LYS A 457 -42.02 -20.66 -5.49
C LYS A 457 -40.88 -20.33 -6.45
N VAL A 458 -41.18 -20.06 -7.73
CA VAL A 458 -40.16 -19.64 -8.72
C VAL A 458 -39.69 -18.19 -8.47
N ARG A 459 -40.60 -17.29 -8.05
CA ARG A 459 -40.23 -15.92 -7.67
C ARG A 459 -39.36 -15.88 -6.42
N VAL A 460 -39.68 -16.68 -5.40
CA VAL A 460 -38.89 -16.78 -4.15
C VAL A 460 -37.51 -17.39 -4.43
N LYS A 461 -37.42 -18.45 -5.26
CA LYS A 461 -36.11 -19.01 -5.68
C LYS A 461 -35.26 -18.00 -6.46
N ASN A 462 -35.87 -17.21 -7.35
CA ASN A 462 -35.14 -16.20 -8.11
C ASN A 462 -34.75 -14.96 -7.27
N ALA A 463 -35.56 -14.59 -6.27
CA ALA A 463 -35.22 -13.54 -5.31
C ALA A 463 -34.04 -13.97 -4.42
N LYS A 464 -34.07 -15.20 -3.87
CA LYS A 464 -33.00 -15.76 -3.05
C LYS A 464 -31.68 -15.89 -3.83
N LYS A 465 -31.74 -16.25 -5.12
CA LYS A 465 -30.57 -16.32 -6.01
C LYS A 465 -30.03 -14.93 -6.41
N ARG A 466 -30.85 -13.88 -6.35
CA ARG A 466 -30.42 -12.48 -6.54
C ARG A 466 -29.78 -11.92 -5.28
N GLU A 467 -30.34 -12.20 -4.11
CA GLU A 467 -29.76 -11.81 -2.82
C GLU A 467 -28.41 -12.50 -2.59
N GLU A 468 -28.28 -13.79 -2.91
CA GLU A 468 -27.00 -14.50 -2.82
C GLU A 468 -25.95 -13.94 -3.80
N LYS A 469 -26.36 -13.50 -5.00
CA LYS A 469 -25.47 -12.80 -5.95
C LYS A 469 -25.07 -11.41 -5.46
N ILE A 470 -25.98 -10.66 -4.84
CA ILE A 470 -25.69 -9.34 -4.26
C ILE A 470 -24.76 -9.49 -3.04
N ALA A 471 -24.97 -10.51 -2.19
CA ALA A 471 -24.09 -10.83 -1.09
C ALA A 471 -22.68 -11.24 -1.57
N LYS A 472 -22.58 -12.05 -2.63
CA LYS A 472 -21.29 -12.38 -3.27
C LYS A 472 -20.58 -11.15 -3.85
N ILE A 473 -21.32 -10.22 -4.46
CA ILE A 473 -20.76 -8.96 -4.99
C ILE A 473 -20.31 -8.03 -3.85
N PHE A 474 -21.03 -7.99 -2.72
CA PHE A 474 -20.63 -7.20 -1.56
C PHE A 474 -19.40 -7.79 -0.86
N GLU A 475 -19.33 -9.12 -0.73
CA GLU A 475 -18.17 -9.82 -0.15
C GLU A 475 -16.92 -9.76 -1.07
N GLU A 476 -17.11 -9.70 -2.39
CA GLU A 476 -16.03 -9.50 -3.38
C GLU A 476 -15.58 -8.03 -3.49
N ALA A 477 -16.49 -7.07 -3.28
CA ALA A 477 -16.16 -5.64 -3.18
C ALA A 477 -15.42 -5.29 -1.88
N GLU A 478 -15.68 -6.01 -0.79
CA GLU A 478 -14.97 -5.82 0.49
C GLU A 478 -13.58 -6.51 0.48
N LYS A 479 -13.41 -7.62 -0.26
CA LYS A 479 -12.11 -8.29 -0.44
C LYS A 479 -11.16 -7.57 -1.43
N THR A 480 -11.61 -6.56 -2.18
CA THR A 480 -10.77 -5.85 -3.17
C THR A 480 -10.15 -4.54 -2.68
N GLN A 481 -10.39 -4.09 -1.44
CA GLN A 481 -9.73 -2.91 -0.86
C GLN A 481 -8.52 -3.19 0.04
N SER A 482 -8.13 -4.44 0.29
CA SER A 482 -6.92 -4.72 1.05
C SER A 482 -6.21 -5.99 0.57
N LYS A 483 -5.34 -5.85 -0.44
CA LYS A 483 -4.05 -6.54 -0.61
C LYS A 483 -3.46 -6.22 -2.00
N PRO A 484 -2.26 -5.62 -2.10
CA PRO A 484 -1.54 -5.59 -3.37
C PRO A 484 -1.10 -7.02 -3.73
N LYS A 485 -1.61 -7.53 -4.85
CA LYS A 485 -1.23 -8.82 -5.43
C LYS A 485 0.22 -8.70 -5.93
N LYS A 486 1.19 -9.19 -5.14
CA LYS A 486 2.59 -9.38 -5.57
C LYS A 486 2.61 -10.23 -6.85
N ARG A 487 2.90 -9.61 -8.00
CA ARG A 487 3.22 -10.34 -9.23
C ARG A 487 4.52 -11.09 -9.02
N LYS A 488 4.47 -12.42 -9.13
CA LYS A 488 5.66 -13.25 -9.34
C LYS A 488 6.29 -12.80 -10.67
N ARG A 489 7.53 -12.33 -10.61
CA ARG A 489 8.38 -12.09 -11.78
C ARG A 489 8.94 -13.44 -12.18
N SER A 490 8.32 -14.10 -13.17
CA SER A 490 8.88 -15.29 -13.80
C SER A 490 10.06 -14.90 -14.68
N LYS A 491 11.07 -15.74 -14.57
CA LYS A 491 12.34 -15.79 -15.26
C LYS A 491 12.09 -16.11 -16.75
N GLY A 492 12.95 -15.59 -17.62
CA GLY A 492 12.70 -15.49 -19.05
C GLY A 492 12.66 -16.81 -19.82
N GLN A 493 12.14 -16.71 -21.04
CA GLN A 493 12.51 -17.55 -22.16
C GLN A 493 12.29 -16.77 -23.46
N GLU A 494 13.25 -17.02 -24.35
CA GLU A 494 13.54 -16.45 -25.66
C GLU A 494 12.67 -17.10 -26.75
N GLU A 495 12.83 -16.64 -28.00
CA GLU A 495 12.16 -17.00 -29.28
C GLU A 495 10.78 -16.38 -29.59
N ASN A 496 10.43 -16.04 -30.83
CA ASN A 496 11.15 -15.73 -32.08
C ASN A 496 10.08 -15.14 -33.05
N ASP A 497 10.56 -14.37 -34.02
CA ASP A 497 10.09 -14.30 -35.41
C ASP A 497 8.94 -13.40 -35.92
N ARG A 498 9.31 -12.72 -37.03
CA ARG A 498 8.53 -12.21 -38.19
C ARG A 498 7.77 -10.87 -38.07
N THR A 499 7.85 -9.92 -39.00
CA THR A 499 8.62 -9.65 -40.25
C THR A 499 8.28 -8.20 -40.68
N GLU A 500 9.22 -7.50 -41.33
CA GLU A 500 9.07 -6.65 -42.55
C GLU A 500 8.03 -5.48 -42.57
N ASP A 501 8.21 -4.32 -43.20
CA ASP A 501 9.19 -3.80 -44.16
C ASP A 501 8.98 -2.28 -44.40
N ALA A 502 10.00 -1.63 -45.02
CA ALA A 502 9.93 -0.46 -45.93
C ALA A 502 9.40 0.92 -45.42
N LYS A 503 9.93 2.12 -45.77
CA LYS A 503 10.88 2.60 -46.81
C LYS A 503 11.38 4.05 -46.47
N PRO A 504 12.36 4.62 -47.24
CA PRO A 504 13.26 5.73 -46.89
C PRO A 504 13.04 7.04 -47.69
N GLU A 505 13.95 8.01 -47.51
CA GLU A 505 14.33 9.21 -48.34
C GLU A 505 14.42 10.48 -47.44
N LYS A 506 15.35 11.44 -47.54
CA LYS A 506 16.11 11.99 -48.67
C LYS A 506 17.30 12.85 -48.16
N SER A 507 18.44 12.68 -48.82
CA SER A 507 19.50 13.62 -49.24
C SER A 507 19.51 15.10 -48.76
N ARG A 508 20.69 15.67 -48.44
CA ARG A 508 21.46 16.58 -49.34
C ARG A 508 22.77 17.11 -48.72
N LYS A 509 23.74 17.27 -49.63
CA LYS A 509 25.14 17.70 -49.55
C LYS A 509 25.31 19.17 -49.10
N LYS A 510 26.43 19.50 -48.46
CA LYS A 510 27.36 20.56 -48.94
C LYS A 510 28.75 20.47 -48.29
N LYS A 511 29.76 20.47 -49.16
CA LYS A 511 31.20 20.59 -48.92
C LYS A 511 31.56 22.04 -48.59
N VAL A 512 32.54 22.27 -47.71
CA VAL A 512 33.55 23.35 -47.80
C VAL A 512 34.89 22.79 -47.26
N LYS A 513 35.99 23.37 -47.75
CA LYS A 513 37.32 22.83 -48.02
C LYS A 513 38.36 23.74 -47.32
N VAL A 514 39.56 23.19 -47.02
CA VAL A 514 40.86 23.88 -46.68
C VAL A 514 40.87 24.56 -45.29
N GLU A 515 41.86 24.46 -44.40
CA GLU A 515 43.33 24.57 -44.51
C GLU A 515 44.10 23.77 -43.44
N GLU A 516 45.26 23.21 -43.82
CA GLU A 516 46.38 22.89 -42.93
C GLU A 516 47.05 24.19 -42.45
N PRO A 517 47.60 24.24 -41.22
CA PRO A 517 49.06 24.17 -41.16
C PRO A 517 49.66 23.47 -39.92
N VAL A 518 50.84 22.89 -40.19
CA VAL A 518 52.05 22.89 -39.35
C VAL A 518 52.09 21.95 -38.14
N ALA A 519 52.95 20.93 -38.31
CA ALA A 519 53.50 20.10 -37.25
C ALA A 519 54.42 20.90 -36.32
N THR A 520 54.24 20.71 -35.01
CA THR A 520 55.31 20.81 -34.02
C THR A 520 55.25 19.58 -33.09
N PRO A 521 56.40 19.01 -32.71
CA PRO A 521 56.49 17.88 -31.79
C PRO A 521 56.46 18.39 -30.35
N ASN A 522 55.92 17.62 -29.38
CA ASN A 522 56.50 17.49 -28.04
C ASN A 522 55.68 16.57 -27.10
N GLU A 523 56.40 15.54 -26.63
CA GLU A 523 56.40 14.84 -25.34
C GLU A 523 55.10 14.56 -24.54
N PRO A 524 54.89 13.30 -24.09
CA PRO A 524 53.82 12.96 -23.17
C PRO A 524 54.18 13.36 -21.73
N THR A 525 53.67 14.50 -21.26
CA THR A 525 53.65 14.83 -19.83
C THR A 525 52.62 13.95 -19.12
N ASN A 526 53.10 12.83 -18.55
CA ASN A 526 52.37 12.04 -17.55
C ASN A 526 52.35 12.81 -16.21
N GLY A 527 51.57 13.88 -16.14
CA GLY A 527 51.23 14.60 -14.92
C GLY A 527 49.73 14.78 -14.85
N ALA A 528 49.13 14.59 -13.68
CA ALA A 528 47.68 14.66 -13.47
C ALA A 528 47.10 16.02 -13.94
N GLU A 529 46.67 16.07 -15.20
CA GLU A 529 46.03 17.24 -15.79
C GLU A 529 44.76 17.59 -15.01
N GLN A 530 44.82 18.73 -14.31
CA GLN A 530 43.68 19.33 -13.65
C GLN A 530 42.52 19.50 -14.64
N TRP A 531 41.33 19.11 -14.19
CA TRP A 531 40.12 19.04 -15.00
C TRP A 531 39.54 20.45 -15.19
N ASN A 532 40.10 21.24 -16.11
CA ASN A 532 39.54 22.54 -16.49
C ASN A 532 38.69 22.40 -17.77
N PRO A 533 37.35 22.31 -17.66
CA PRO A 533 36.48 22.19 -18.83
C PRO A 533 36.54 23.42 -19.74
N ASP A 534 36.78 24.62 -19.19
CA ASP A 534 36.81 25.86 -19.95
C ASP A 534 38.12 26.08 -20.73
N ALA A 535 39.20 25.42 -20.32
CA ALA A 535 40.47 25.45 -21.06
C ALA A 535 40.45 24.54 -22.30
N LEU A 536 39.45 23.65 -22.45
CA LEU A 536 39.26 22.83 -23.64
C LEU A 536 38.31 23.54 -24.60
N THR A 537 38.89 24.40 -25.44
CA THR A 537 38.24 25.02 -26.60
C THR A 537 38.13 24.00 -27.74
N GLY A 538 36.94 23.43 -27.90
CA GLY A 538 36.63 22.44 -28.93
C GLY A 538 35.82 21.27 -28.39
N ASP A 539 34.59 21.12 -28.89
CA ASP A 539 33.68 20.05 -28.47
C ASP A 539 34.26 18.64 -28.72
N GLU A 540 35.11 18.48 -29.72
CA GLU A 540 35.75 17.21 -30.06
C GLU A 540 36.82 16.81 -29.05
N VAL A 541 37.67 17.75 -28.61
CA VAL A 541 38.71 17.50 -27.60
C VAL A 541 38.07 17.21 -26.24
N ARG A 542 36.98 17.92 -25.91
CA ARG A 542 36.19 17.68 -24.70
C ARG A 542 35.54 16.29 -24.72
N LYS A 543 34.98 15.88 -25.87
CA LYS A 543 34.44 14.52 -26.08
C LYS A 543 35.53 13.45 -26.01
N ALA A 544 36.71 13.68 -26.59
CA ALA A 544 37.81 12.72 -26.56
C ALA A 544 38.36 12.51 -25.13
N LYS A 545 38.54 13.58 -24.35
CA LYS A 545 38.97 13.49 -22.94
C LYS A 545 37.89 12.82 -22.08
N PHE A 546 36.62 13.09 -22.35
CA PHE A 546 35.49 12.43 -21.69
C PHE A 546 35.38 10.94 -22.04
N LEU A 547 35.58 10.56 -23.30
CA LEU A 547 35.63 9.16 -23.73
C LEU A 547 36.85 8.45 -23.13
N ARG A 548 38.02 9.10 -23.06
CA ARG A 548 39.20 8.57 -22.35
C ARG A 548 38.94 8.36 -20.86
N LEU A 549 38.22 9.29 -20.20
CA LEU A 549 37.82 9.16 -18.79
C LEU A 549 36.79 8.03 -18.56
N LEU A 550 35.87 7.83 -19.51
CA LEU A 550 34.94 6.70 -19.52
C LEU A 550 35.59 5.37 -19.98
N GLY A 551 36.89 5.38 -20.26
CA GLY A 551 37.64 4.19 -20.67
C GLY A 551 37.46 3.78 -22.13
N ALA A 552 36.77 4.58 -22.94
CA ALA A 552 36.46 4.32 -24.35
C ALA A 552 37.57 4.76 -25.33
N GLY A 553 38.74 5.19 -24.84
CA GLY A 553 39.84 5.71 -25.67
C GLY A 553 41.24 5.19 -25.31
N LYS A 554 41.36 4.00 -24.71
CA LYS A 554 42.67 3.35 -24.55
C LYS A 554 43.08 2.69 -25.86
N SER A 555 43.84 3.40 -26.69
CA SER A 555 44.54 2.84 -27.85
C SER A 555 45.70 1.94 -27.38
N ASP A 556 45.44 0.64 -27.40
CA ASP A 556 46.23 -0.51 -27.86
C ASP A 556 47.71 -0.78 -27.54
N GLU A 557 48.50 0.04 -26.83
CA GLU A 557 49.94 -0.32 -26.70
C GLU A 557 50.38 -0.96 -25.40
N THR A 558 49.52 -1.10 -24.38
CA THR A 558 49.85 -1.92 -23.20
C THR A 558 48.60 -2.41 -22.49
N ARG A 559 48.22 -3.69 -22.68
CA ARG A 559 47.62 -4.50 -21.62
C ARG A 559 47.55 -5.99 -21.97
N LEU A 560 48.54 -6.69 -21.43
CA LEU A 560 48.42 -8.04 -20.91
C LEU A 560 47.20 -8.17 -19.96
N SER A 561 46.53 -9.30 -20.10
CA SER A 561 45.69 -10.01 -19.11
C SER A 561 44.59 -9.23 -18.36
N SER A 562 43.38 -9.24 -18.93
CA SER A 562 42.18 -9.54 -18.12
C SER A 562 41.10 -10.22 -18.96
N LYS A 563 40.94 -11.53 -18.73
CA LYS A 563 39.82 -12.34 -19.23
C LYS A 563 38.55 -11.91 -18.52
N HIS A 564 37.65 -11.21 -19.21
CA HIS A 564 36.19 -11.37 -19.12
C HIS A 564 35.55 -10.70 -20.33
N LYS A 565 35.50 -11.43 -21.45
CA LYS A 565 34.75 -11.06 -22.66
C LYS A 565 33.28 -11.45 -22.45
N SER A 566 32.43 -10.48 -22.12
CA SER A 566 31.01 -10.57 -22.47
C SER A 566 30.87 -10.10 -23.92
N GLN A 567 30.44 -10.98 -24.83
CA GLN A 567 30.14 -10.63 -26.21
C GLN A 567 28.99 -9.61 -26.25
N ILE A 568 29.35 -8.33 -26.32
CA ILE A 568 28.43 -7.27 -26.69
C ILE A 568 28.50 -7.23 -28.22
N ASN A 569 27.52 -7.85 -28.88
CA ASN A 569 27.41 -7.86 -30.33
C ASN A 569 27.45 -6.42 -30.85
N SER A 570 28.18 -6.14 -31.93
CA SER A 570 28.30 -4.79 -32.52
C SER A 570 26.93 -4.13 -32.77
N ALA A 571 25.91 -4.92 -33.12
CA ALA A 571 24.52 -4.46 -33.26
C ALA A 571 23.90 -3.91 -31.96
N SER A 572 24.35 -4.37 -30.79
CA SER A 572 23.93 -3.83 -29.50
C SER A 572 24.61 -2.51 -29.16
N ILE A 573 25.83 -2.28 -29.67
CA ILE A 573 26.53 -0.99 -29.53
C ILE A 573 25.78 0.09 -30.32
N SER A 574 25.36 -0.20 -31.56
CA SER A 574 24.55 0.74 -32.35
C SER A 574 23.19 1.05 -31.70
N LYS A 575 22.55 0.04 -31.07
CA LYS A 575 21.31 0.25 -30.31
C LYS A 575 21.55 1.12 -29.07
N ILE A 576 22.62 0.86 -28.32
CA ILE A 576 23.01 1.66 -27.15
C ILE A 576 23.35 3.09 -27.56
N GLN A 577 24.05 3.29 -28.67
CA GLN A 577 24.34 4.63 -29.22
C GLN A 577 23.06 5.37 -29.62
N SER A 578 22.15 4.72 -30.36
CA SER A 578 20.87 5.34 -30.76
C SER A 578 19.98 5.69 -29.57
N GLU A 579 19.99 4.87 -28.51
CA GLU A 579 19.23 5.13 -27.29
C GLU A 579 19.86 6.25 -26.45
N LEU A 580 21.20 6.38 -26.44
CA LEU A 580 21.90 7.49 -25.81
C LEU A 580 21.65 8.82 -26.55
N GLU A 581 21.68 8.83 -27.88
CA GLU A 581 21.33 10.01 -28.68
C GLU A 581 19.88 10.44 -28.45
N ARG A 582 18.94 9.48 -28.41
CA ARG A 582 17.53 9.75 -28.11
C ARG A 582 17.32 10.32 -26.71
N GLN A 583 18.05 9.81 -25.71
CA GLN A 583 17.99 10.34 -24.33
C GLN A 583 18.59 11.75 -24.24
N TYR A 584 19.67 12.00 -24.97
CA TYR A 584 20.29 13.32 -25.08
C TYR A 584 19.35 14.33 -25.74
N GLU A 585 18.74 13.98 -26.87
CA GLU A 585 17.75 14.82 -27.55
C GLU A 585 16.51 15.06 -26.68
N ALA A 586 16.01 14.04 -25.99
CA ALA A 586 14.88 14.18 -25.07
C ALA A 586 15.22 15.13 -23.90
N GLY A 587 16.43 15.02 -23.34
CA GLY A 587 16.92 15.92 -22.30
C GLY A 587 17.08 17.36 -22.79
N MET A 588 17.61 17.54 -24.00
CA MET A 588 17.75 18.86 -24.64
C MET A 588 16.40 19.48 -25.01
N LYS A 589 15.46 18.71 -25.57
CA LYS A 589 14.09 19.17 -25.84
C LYS A 589 13.32 19.48 -24.56
N LEU A 590 13.60 18.81 -23.44
CA LEU A 590 12.97 19.15 -22.15
C LEU A 590 13.54 20.45 -21.55
N LYS A 591 14.83 20.71 -21.72
CA LYS A 591 15.49 21.92 -21.21
C LYS A 591 15.21 23.15 -22.07
N HIS A 592 15.22 23.02 -23.39
CA HIS A 592 15.00 24.14 -24.31
C HIS A 592 13.56 24.28 -24.80
N GLY A 593 12.75 23.22 -24.72
CA GLY A 593 11.30 23.26 -25.00
C GLY A 593 10.44 23.59 -23.77
N GLY A 594 11.07 23.84 -22.62
CA GLY A 594 10.44 24.37 -21.41
C GLY A 594 10.04 25.85 -21.55
N SER A 595 9.34 26.18 -22.63
CA SER A 595 8.70 27.47 -22.84
C SER A 595 7.86 27.84 -21.61
N LYS A 596 8.30 28.91 -20.93
CA LYS A 596 7.52 29.77 -20.05
C LYS A 596 6.70 29.01 -19.00
N ARG A 597 7.36 28.35 -18.04
CA ARG A 597 6.76 28.27 -16.70
C ARG A 597 6.83 29.65 -16.06
N ARG A 598 5.74 30.38 -16.29
CA ARG A 598 5.16 31.46 -15.49
C ARG A 598 5.93 31.76 -14.19
N GLY A 599 6.48 32.96 -14.14
CA GLY A 599 6.59 33.82 -12.97
C GLY A 599 6.96 33.12 -11.66
N ILE A 600 8.27 33.06 -11.39
CA ILE A 600 8.73 33.45 -10.05
C ILE A 600 8.48 34.96 -10.01
N GLY A 601 7.30 35.34 -9.54
CA GLY A 601 6.97 36.71 -9.19
C GLY A 601 7.58 37.02 -7.84
N ALA A 602 8.30 38.14 -7.82
CA ALA A 602 8.58 38.95 -6.64
C ALA A 602 7.30 39.30 -5.88
#